data_AF-A0A1L5KL59-F1
#
_entry.id   AF-A0A1L5KL59-F1
#
_cell.length_a   1.000
_cell.length_b   1.000
_cell.length_c   1.000
_cell.angle_alpha   90.00
_cell.angle_beta   90.00
_cell.angle_gamma   90.00
#
_symmetry.space_group_name_H-M   'P 1'
#
loop_
_entity.id
_entity.type
_entity.pdbx_description
1 polymer ?
#
loop_
_entity_poly.entity_id
_entity_poly.type
_entity_poly.pdbx_seq_one_letter_code
_entity_poly.pdbx_strand_id
1 'polypeptide(L)'
;MYARDNHFLCSSLIASVNGYTIAPADYKREPNVSIYYYRDKPFFSGYKMTYMQRGNYVAVINPLFWSEVMSDDPTLQWGVYDTVTKTFFSLSKEASAATFSPLIHLKDLTVQRNGYLYATVYSTKRPIAAIVATSYQRLITHFYNHLIFALPAGILGSLVLLLLWLRIRQNYLSPKRKLQRALEKHQLCLYYQPIID
;
A
#
# COMPACT_ATOMS: atom_id res chain seq x y z
N MET A 1 7.69 -29.52 -12.44
CA MET A 1 8.92 -30.31 -12.65
C MET A 1 8.96 -31.45 -11.67
N TYR A 2 9.57 -32.55 -12.05
CA TYR A 2 9.88 -33.66 -11.17
C TYR A 2 11.38 -33.69 -10.87
N ALA A 3 11.71 -33.81 -9.60
CA ALA A 3 13.07 -33.84 -9.08
C ALA A 3 13.22 -35.00 -8.09
N ARG A 4 14.42 -35.56 -8.03
CA ARG A 4 14.84 -36.43 -6.95
C ARG A 4 15.98 -35.72 -6.24
N ASP A 5 15.75 -35.35 -4.99
CA ASP A 5 16.66 -34.50 -4.22
C ASP A 5 16.97 -33.18 -4.95
N ASN A 6 18.22 -32.90 -5.28
CA ASN A 6 18.64 -31.73 -6.06
C ASN A 6 18.82 -32.02 -7.56
N HIS A 7 18.36 -33.17 -8.05
CA HIS A 7 18.49 -33.57 -9.44
C HIS A 7 17.14 -33.49 -10.15
N PHE A 8 17.02 -32.55 -11.09
CA PHE A 8 15.79 -32.27 -11.83
C PHE A 8 15.72 -33.16 -13.07
N LEU A 9 14.70 -33.99 -13.14
CA LEU A 9 14.59 -35.07 -14.12
C LEU A 9 13.76 -34.65 -15.34
N CYS A 10 12.56 -34.12 -15.11
CA CYS A 10 11.65 -33.75 -16.20
C CYS A 10 10.75 -32.57 -15.83
N SER A 11 10.19 -31.91 -16.86
CA SER A 11 9.22 -30.84 -16.68
C SER A 11 8.04 -31.02 -17.62
N SER A 12 6.94 -30.32 -17.33
CA SER A 12 5.76 -30.25 -18.19
C SER A 12 5.98 -29.41 -19.45
N LEU A 13 7.03 -28.57 -19.49
CA LEU A 13 7.32 -27.67 -20.61
C LEU A 13 8.38 -28.24 -21.56
N ILE A 14 9.36 -28.97 -21.00
CA ILE A 14 10.51 -29.54 -21.72
C ILE A 14 10.90 -30.85 -21.02
N ALA A 15 11.06 -31.92 -21.81
CA ALA A 15 11.70 -33.16 -21.39
C ALA A 15 13.22 -32.99 -21.48
N SER A 16 13.90 -32.88 -20.33
CA SER A 16 15.37 -32.83 -20.31
C SER A 16 15.92 -34.25 -20.44
N VAL A 17 16.78 -34.49 -21.44
CA VAL A 17 17.28 -35.84 -21.77
C VAL A 17 18.30 -36.36 -20.75
N ASN A 18 19.02 -35.47 -20.05
CA ASN A 18 20.14 -35.84 -19.16
C ASN A 18 19.94 -35.42 -17.69
N GLY A 19 18.77 -34.88 -17.33
CA GLY A 19 18.55 -34.28 -16.02
C GLY A 19 19.49 -33.09 -15.73
N TYR A 20 19.26 -32.38 -14.62
CA TYR A 20 20.09 -31.25 -14.22
C TYR A 20 20.22 -31.18 -12.70
N THR A 21 21.45 -31.19 -12.20
CA THR A 21 21.71 -31.02 -10.77
C THR A 21 21.82 -29.54 -10.42
N ILE A 22 20.96 -29.07 -9.53
CA ILE A 22 20.96 -27.70 -9.06
C ILE A 22 21.85 -27.55 -7.82
N ALA A 23 22.44 -26.37 -7.67
CA ALA A 23 23.16 -26.01 -6.45
C ALA A 23 22.25 -26.14 -5.21
N PRO A 24 22.79 -26.31 -3.99
CA PRO A 24 22.00 -26.43 -2.77
C PRO A 24 20.94 -25.34 -2.63
N ALA A 25 19.82 -25.70 -1.99
CA ALA A 25 18.72 -24.78 -1.73
C ALA A 25 19.17 -23.65 -0.80
N ASP A 26 18.77 -22.42 -1.11
CA ASP A 26 19.06 -21.25 -0.27
C ASP A 26 18.19 -21.27 1.00
N TYR A 27 17.03 -21.94 0.94
CA TYR A 27 16.14 -22.13 2.08
C TYR A 27 15.56 -23.54 2.11
N LYS A 28 15.53 -24.14 3.30
CA LYS A 28 14.90 -25.44 3.57
C LYS A 28 13.94 -25.33 4.75
N ARG A 29 12.80 -26.03 4.66
CA ARG A 29 11.79 -26.09 5.73
C ARG A 29 11.12 -27.46 5.76
N GLU A 30 10.87 -27.96 6.97
CA GLU A 30 10.07 -29.16 7.20
C GLU A 30 8.65 -29.05 6.62
N PRO A 31 8.06 -30.14 6.10
CA PRO A 31 8.60 -31.51 6.10
C PRO A 31 9.54 -31.84 4.92
N ASN A 32 9.50 -31.07 3.82
CA ASN A 32 10.31 -31.35 2.62
C ASN A 32 10.26 -30.19 1.60
N VAL A 33 10.29 -28.95 2.08
CA VAL A 33 10.26 -27.75 1.23
C VAL A 33 11.68 -27.24 1.03
N SER A 34 12.07 -27.04 -0.23
CA SER A 34 13.33 -26.41 -0.61
C SER A 34 13.07 -25.28 -1.59
N ILE A 35 13.67 -24.12 -1.36
CA ILE A 35 13.55 -22.95 -2.24
C ILE A 35 14.95 -22.60 -2.75
N TYR A 36 15.03 -22.44 -4.07
CA TYR A 36 16.23 -22.03 -4.79
C TYR A 36 15.92 -20.68 -5.43
N TYR A 37 16.51 -19.62 -4.91
CA TYR A 37 16.38 -18.29 -5.47
C TYR A 37 17.29 -18.18 -6.69
N TYR A 38 16.80 -17.57 -7.76
CA TYR A 38 17.65 -17.04 -8.83
C TYR A 38 18.57 -18.01 -9.56
N ARG A 39 18.00 -19.12 -10.00
CA ARG A 39 18.73 -20.07 -10.81
C ARG A 39 18.42 -19.81 -12.28
N ASP A 40 19.45 -19.47 -13.04
CA ASP A 40 19.36 -19.19 -14.49
C ASP A 40 19.16 -20.46 -15.33
N LYS A 41 19.40 -21.62 -14.72
CA LYS A 41 19.38 -22.93 -15.36
C LYS A 41 18.43 -23.87 -14.60
N PRO A 42 17.79 -24.83 -15.30
CA PRO A 42 18.09 -25.25 -16.68
C PRO A 42 17.08 -24.84 -17.76
N PHE A 43 15.96 -24.19 -17.42
CA PHE A 43 14.84 -24.04 -18.38
C PHE A 43 14.71 -22.67 -19.04
N PHE A 44 15.16 -21.61 -18.38
CA PHE A 44 15.02 -20.22 -18.86
C PHE A 44 16.39 -19.54 -18.85
N SER A 45 17.24 -19.92 -19.80
CA SER A 45 18.58 -19.35 -19.91
C SER A 45 18.52 -17.82 -20.03
N GLY A 46 19.26 -17.13 -19.16
CA GLY A 46 19.26 -15.67 -19.09
C GLY A 46 18.19 -15.08 -18.15
N TYR A 47 17.32 -15.91 -17.57
CA TYR A 47 16.32 -15.49 -16.59
C TYR A 47 16.55 -16.15 -15.23
N LYS A 48 16.79 -15.32 -14.21
CA LYS A 48 16.95 -15.76 -12.83
C LYS A 48 15.60 -16.17 -12.25
N MET A 49 15.29 -17.46 -12.24
CA MET A 49 13.99 -17.97 -11.76
C MET A 49 14.05 -18.44 -10.29
N THR A 50 12.91 -18.41 -9.60
CA THR A 50 12.76 -19.02 -8.28
C THR A 50 12.20 -20.43 -8.43
N TYR A 51 12.86 -21.43 -7.86
CA TYR A 51 12.41 -22.82 -7.86
C TYR A 51 11.91 -23.17 -6.48
N MET A 52 10.67 -23.63 -6.38
CA MET A 52 10.05 -24.07 -5.14
C MET A 52 9.77 -25.56 -5.22
N GLN A 53 10.52 -26.34 -4.45
CA GLN A 53 10.40 -27.79 -4.36
C GLN A 53 9.60 -28.19 -3.12
N ARG A 54 8.67 -29.12 -3.29
CA ARG A 54 8.00 -29.86 -2.22
C ARG A 54 8.06 -31.35 -2.54
N GLY A 55 8.84 -32.09 -1.76
CA GLY A 55 9.16 -33.49 -2.07
C GLY A 55 9.83 -33.61 -3.43
N ASN A 56 9.22 -34.34 -4.35
CA ASN A 56 9.75 -34.56 -5.70
C ASN A 56 9.20 -33.59 -6.74
N TYR A 57 8.36 -32.62 -6.35
CA TYR A 57 7.75 -31.69 -7.30
C TYR A 57 8.33 -30.30 -7.15
N VAL A 58 8.73 -29.70 -8.26
CA VAL A 58 9.31 -28.36 -8.33
C VAL A 58 8.44 -27.45 -9.19
N ALA A 59 8.06 -26.31 -8.64
CA ALA A 59 7.45 -25.21 -9.36
C ALA A 59 8.50 -24.16 -9.70
N VAL A 60 8.45 -23.61 -10.91
CA VAL A 60 9.35 -22.54 -11.35
C VAL A 60 8.54 -21.27 -11.48
N ILE A 61 8.96 -20.24 -10.77
CA ILE A 61 8.22 -19.00 -10.59
C ILE A 61 9.13 -17.87 -11.03
N ASN A 62 8.63 -17.02 -11.91
CA ASN A 62 9.31 -15.77 -12.25
C ASN A 62 9.31 -14.88 -10.99
N PRO A 63 10.47 -14.50 -10.44
CA PRO A 63 10.52 -13.73 -9.21
C PRO A 63 9.80 -12.37 -9.31
N LEU A 64 9.63 -11.81 -10.52
CA LEU A 64 8.87 -10.59 -10.74
C LEU A 64 7.41 -10.71 -10.28
N PHE A 65 6.82 -11.91 -10.30
CA PHE A 65 5.45 -12.12 -9.80
C PHE A 65 5.31 -11.87 -8.29
N TRP A 66 6.39 -11.98 -7.51
CA TRP A 66 6.33 -11.74 -6.07
C TRP A 66 6.18 -10.27 -5.70
N SER A 67 6.31 -9.40 -6.70
CA SER A 67 6.62 -8.00 -6.49
C SER A 67 5.97 -7.10 -7.53
N GLU A 68 5.18 -7.68 -8.43
CA GLU A 68 4.38 -6.92 -9.38
C GLU A 68 3.38 -6.07 -8.62
N VAL A 69 3.52 -4.76 -8.75
CA VAL A 69 2.61 -3.77 -8.17
C VAL A 69 1.69 -3.28 -9.29
N MET A 70 0.39 -3.53 -9.17
CA MET A 70 -0.61 -2.88 -10.02
C MET A 70 -0.66 -1.40 -9.66
N SER A 71 -0.02 -0.57 -10.47
CA SER A 71 0.02 0.89 -10.31
C SER A 71 -0.25 1.57 -11.64
N ASP A 72 -0.91 2.73 -11.59
CA ASP A 72 -1.09 3.62 -12.73
C ASP A 72 0.14 4.51 -12.98
N ASP A 73 1.16 4.39 -12.12
CA ASP A 73 2.42 5.12 -12.19
C ASP A 73 3.48 4.30 -12.95
N PRO A 74 3.78 4.63 -14.22
CA PRO A 74 4.81 3.94 -14.99
C PRO A 74 6.22 4.24 -14.49
N THR A 75 6.39 5.25 -13.65
CA THR A 75 7.69 5.64 -13.06
C THR A 75 7.91 5.01 -11.69
N LEU A 76 6.96 4.19 -11.21
CA LEU A 76 7.05 3.54 -9.91
C LEU A 76 8.25 2.58 -9.90
N GLN A 77 9.19 2.86 -9.00
CA GLN A 77 10.32 1.98 -8.76
C GLN A 77 10.00 1.11 -7.55
N TRP A 78 10.21 -0.19 -7.64
CA TRP A 78 9.98 -1.07 -6.51
C TRP A 78 11.00 -2.20 -6.50
N GLY A 79 11.23 -2.76 -5.32
CA GLY A 79 12.13 -3.87 -5.14
C GLY A 79 11.78 -4.67 -3.90
N VAL A 80 12.04 -5.97 -3.96
CA VAL A 80 11.96 -6.85 -2.79
C VAL A 80 13.36 -7.37 -2.49
N TYR A 81 13.73 -7.31 -1.22
CA TYR A 81 15.06 -7.55 -0.70
C TYR A 81 15.02 -8.72 0.26
N ASP A 82 15.94 -9.66 0.07
CA ASP A 82 16.16 -10.75 1.02
C ASP A 82 17.14 -10.27 2.09
N THR A 83 16.65 -10.24 3.33
CA THR A 83 17.44 -9.80 4.50
C THR A 83 18.51 -10.80 4.93
N VAL A 84 18.44 -12.06 4.49
CA VAL A 84 19.43 -13.11 4.78
C VAL A 84 20.57 -13.05 3.77
N THR A 85 20.27 -13.09 2.48
CA THR A 85 21.30 -13.02 1.42
C THR A 85 21.80 -11.60 1.17
N LYS A 86 21.10 -10.60 1.71
CA LYS A 86 21.38 -9.17 1.55
C LYS A 86 21.34 -8.69 0.10
N THR A 87 20.49 -9.32 -0.71
CA THR A 87 20.37 -9.02 -2.14
C THR A 87 18.91 -8.75 -2.52
N PHE A 88 18.72 -7.88 -3.50
CA PHE A 88 17.39 -7.71 -4.10
C PHE A 88 17.02 -8.99 -4.82
N PHE A 89 15.87 -9.56 -4.46
CA PHE A 89 15.35 -10.72 -5.13
C PHE A 89 14.36 -10.44 -6.30
N SER A 90 13.87 -9.20 -6.36
CA SER A 90 13.03 -8.73 -7.45
C SER A 90 13.10 -7.22 -7.53
N LEU A 91 13.17 -6.68 -8.74
CA LEU A 91 13.28 -5.23 -9.00
C LEU A 91 12.42 -4.87 -10.20
N SER A 92 11.78 -3.71 -10.13
CA SER A 92 11.12 -3.12 -11.29
C SER A 92 12.15 -2.68 -12.34
N LYS A 93 11.70 -2.53 -13.59
CA LYS A 93 12.57 -2.17 -14.73
C LYS A 93 13.34 -0.85 -14.50
N GLU A 94 12.69 0.12 -13.86
CA GLU A 94 13.25 1.44 -13.59
C GLU A 94 14.06 1.50 -12.27
N ALA A 95 14.04 0.42 -11.48
CA ALA A 95 14.74 0.34 -10.20
C ALA A 95 16.17 -0.18 -10.36
N SER A 96 17.09 0.35 -9.57
CA SER A 96 18.48 -0.12 -9.50
C SER A 96 18.83 -0.61 -8.10
N ALA A 97 19.40 -1.81 -8.01
CA ALA A 97 19.90 -2.38 -6.76
C ALA A 97 20.93 -1.46 -6.07
N ALA A 98 21.76 -0.77 -6.85
CA ALA A 98 22.78 0.14 -6.31
C ALA A 98 22.16 1.35 -5.61
N THR A 99 21.03 1.84 -6.13
CA THR A 99 20.30 2.96 -5.53
C THR A 99 19.54 2.52 -4.28
N PHE A 100 18.92 1.33 -4.30
CA PHE A 100 18.04 0.86 -3.23
C PHE A 100 18.77 0.22 -2.04
N SER A 101 19.90 -0.45 -2.28
CA SER A 101 20.69 -1.12 -1.24
C SER A 101 21.03 -0.19 -0.05
N PRO A 102 21.59 1.02 -0.25
CA PRO A 102 21.88 1.91 0.88
C PRO A 102 20.62 2.41 1.59
N LEU A 103 19.49 2.51 0.88
CA LEU A 103 18.25 3.07 1.42
C LEU A 103 17.51 2.07 2.32
N ILE A 104 17.59 0.78 2.02
CA ILE A 104 17.02 -0.26 2.88
C ILE A 104 17.61 -0.20 4.28
N HIS A 105 18.91 0.05 4.40
CA HIS A 105 19.60 0.07 5.69
C HIS A 105 19.24 1.25 6.59
N LEU A 106 18.58 2.29 6.07
CA LEU A 106 18.25 3.50 6.84
C LEU A 106 17.20 3.26 7.94
N LYS A 107 16.50 2.12 7.94
CA LYS A 107 15.41 1.76 8.89
C LYS A 107 14.26 2.76 8.99
N ASP A 108 14.35 3.91 8.33
CA ASP A 108 13.29 4.89 8.23
C ASP A 108 12.19 4.40 7.30
N LEU A 109 10.95 4.56 7.75
CA LEU A 109 9.75 4.16 7.00
C LEU A 109 9.60 4.96 5.71
N THR A 110 10.01 6.24 5.70
CA THR A 110 9.95 7.11 4.53
C THR A 110 11.15 8.06 4.46
N VAL A 111 11.86 8.06 3.33
CA VAL A 111 13.01 8.95 3.08
C VAL A 111 12.80 9.68 1.77
N GLN A 112 12.98 10.99 1.74
CA GLN A 112 12.99 11.77 0.50
C GLN A 112 14.43 11.96 0.02
N ARG A 113 14.73 11.58 -1.23
CA ARG A 113 16.05 11.79 -1.85
C ARG A 113 15.93 11.93 -3.36
N ASN A 114 16.66 12.88 -3.94
CA ASN A 114 16.75 13.09 -5.40
C ASN A 114 15.37 13.25 -6.08
N GLY A 115 14.40 13.90 -5.42
CA GLY A 115 13.06 14.09 -5.96
C GLY A 115 12.15 12.85 -5.89
N TYR A 116 12.61 11.76 -5.30
CA TYR A 116 11.81 10.56 -5.02
C TYR A 116 11.51 10.45 -3.53
N LEU A 117 10.33 9.95 -3.23
CA LEU A 117 9.94 9.50 -1.89
C LEU A 117 10.06 7.98 -1.85
N TYR A 118 10.92 7.48 -0.98
CA TYR A 118 11.15 6.06 -0.75
C TYR A 118 10.38 5.63 0.48
N ALA A 119 9.71 4.49 0.40
CA ALA A 119 9.09 3.83 1.54
C ALA A 119 9.66 2.42 1.68
N THR A 120 10.04 2.04 2.91
CA THR A 120 10.56 0.70 3.20
C THR A 120 9.68 0.00 4.22
N VAL A 121 9.43 -1.29 4.00
CA VAL A 121 8.70 -2.12 4.95
C VAL A 121 9.42 -3.45 5.14
N TYR A 122 9.52 -3.88 6.38
CA TYR A 122 10.12 -5.15 6.76
C TYR A 122 9.01 -6.15 7.09
N SER A 123 9.13 -7.37 6.59
CA SER A 123 8.19 -8.43 6.95
C SER A 123 8.46 -8.93 8.36
N THR A 124 7.41 -9.04 9.16
CA THR A 124 7.48 -9.62 10.51
C THR A 124 7.48 -11.15 10.51
N LYS A 125 7.12 -11.77 9.37
CA LYS A 125 6.94 -13.23 9.23
C LYS A 125 8.01 -13.90 8.37
N ARG A 126 8.65 -13.15 7.48
CA ARG A 126 9.58 -13.67 6.47
C ARG A 126 10.85 -12.80 6.48
N PRO A 127 12.01 -13.36 6.14
CA PRO A 127 13.27 -12.60 6.08
C PRO A 127 13.34 -11.71 4.82
N ILE A 128 12.31 -10.91 4.56
CA ILE A 128 12.22 -10.06 3.38
C ILE A 128 11.86 -8.62 3.77
N ALA A 129 12.32 -7.67 2.98
CA ALA A 129 11.91 -6.28 3.02
C ALA A 129 11.42 -5.85 1.62
N ALA A 130 10.46 -4.95 1.56
CA ALA A 130 10.05 -4.30 0.32
C ALA A 130 10.42 -2.82 0.39
N ILE A 131 10.86 -2.28 -0.74
CA ILE A 131 11.13 -0.86 -0.94
C ILE A 131 10.39 -0.39 -2.18
N VAL A 132 9.74 0.76 -2.07
CA VAL A 132 9.04 1.41 -3.17
C VAL A 132 9.49 2.86 -3.23
N ALA A 133 9.67 3.38 -4.44
CA ALA A 133 9.97 4.78 -4.67
C ALA A 133 9.00 5.35 -5.70
N THR A 134 8.45 6.52 -5.39
CA THR A 134 7.61 7.30 -6.33
C THR A 134 8.12 8.73 -6.43
N SER A 135 7.85 9.38 -7.56
CA SER A 135 8.21 10.78 -7.77
C SER A 135 7.44 11.69 -6.82
N TYR A 136 8.17 12.53 -6.09
CA TYR A 136 7.59 13.50 -5.16
C TYR A 136 6.69 14.50 -5.89
N GLN A 137 7.08 14.94 -7.10
CA GLN A 137 6.29 15.86 -7.90
C GLN A 137 4.94 15.25 -8.30
N ARG A 138 4.93 13.96 -8.70
CA ARG A 138 3.68 13.25 -9.05
C ARG A 138 2.77 13.11 -7.84
N LEU A 139 3.32 12.71 -6.70
CA LEU A 139 2.57 12.58 -5.44
C LEU A 139 1.91 13.90 -5.04
N ILE A 140 2.67 14.99 -5.11
CA ILE A 140 2.16 16.34 -4.86
C ILE A 140 1.07 16.73 -5.86
N THR A 141 1.30 16.49 -7.16
CA THR A 141 0.36 16.89 -8.21
C THR A 141 -0.98 16.17 -8.04
N HIS A 142 -0.95 14.87 -7.79
CA HIS A 142 -2.16 14.09 -7.51
C HIS A 142 -2.86 14.56 -6.24
N PHE A 143 -2.12 14.86 -5.19
CA PHE A 143 -2.68 15.39 -3.95
C PHE A 143 -3.39 16.74 -4.19
N TYR A 144 -2.74 17.68 -4.89
CA TYR A 144 -3.33 18.98 -5.21
C TYR A 144 -4.54 18.87 -6.12
N ASN A 145 -4.50 18.00 -7.13
CA ASN A 145 -5.64 17.78 -8.01
C ASN A 145 -6.87 17.32 -7.23
N HIS A 146 -6.69 16.46 -6.22
CA HIS A 146 -7.79 16.06 -5.36
C HIS A 146 -8.24 17.19 -4.42
N LEU A 147 -7.29 17.94 -3.86
CA LEU A 147 -7.56 19.05 -2.94
C LEU A 147 -8.34 20.19 -3.60
N ILE A 148 -8.05 20.50 -4.86
CA ILE A 148 -8.67 21.59 -5.63
C ILE A 148 -10.19 21.40 -5.73
N PHE A 149 -10.68 20.17 -5.78
CA PHE A 149 -12.12 19.89 -5.80
C PHE A 149 -12.70 19.70 -4.40
N ALA A 150 -11.98 19.02 -3.51
CA ALA A 150 -12.47 18.73 -2.17
C ALA A 150 -12.62 19.98 -1.29
N LEU A 151 -11.66 20.92 -1.37
CA LEU A 151 -11.68 22.13 -0.52
C LEU A 151 -12.84 23.06 -0.84
N PRO A 152 -13.10 23.50 -2.09
CA PRO A 152 -14.25 24.33 -2.39
C PRO A 152 -15.56 23.62 -2.07
N ALA A 153 -15.68 22.32 -2.35
CA ALA A 153 -16.87 21.55 -2.01
C ALA A 153 -17.12 21.54 -0.48
N GLY A 154 -16.07 21.33 0.32
CA GLY A 154 -16.15 21.40 1.78
C GLY A 154 -16.54 22.79 2.30
N ILE A 155 -15.95 23.85 1.73
CA ILE A 155 -16.26 25.24 2.10
C ILE A 155 -17.71 25.58 1.75
N LEU A 156 -18.17 25.25 0.54
CA LEU A 156 -19.56 25.48 0.10
C LEU A 156 -20.55 24.69 0.96
N GLY A 157 -20.26 23.41 1.24
CA GLY A 157 -21.08 22.59 2.12
C GLY A 157 -21.19 23.17 3.54
N SER A 158 -20.08 23.64 4.10
CA SER A 158 -20.05 24.30 5.40
C SER A 158 -20.86 25.60 5.42
N LEU A 159 -20.72 26.42 4.37
CA LEU A 159 -21.51 27.65 4.20
C LEU A 159 -23.01 27.39 4.15
N VAL A 160 -23.44 26.38 3.40
CA VAL A 160 -24.85 25.98 3.30
C VAL A 160 -25.39 25.53 4.66
N LEU A 161 -24.64 24.70 5.39
CA LEU A 161 -25.03 24.25 6.73
C LEU A 161 -25.12 25.42 7.73
N LEU A 162 -24.16 26.35 7.67
CA LEU A 162 -24.14 27.54 8.51
C LEU A 162 -25.33 28.47 8.22
N LEU A 163 -25.69 28.67 6.95
CA LEU A 163 -26.86 29.44 6.54
C LEU A 163 -28.17 28.78 6.97
N LEU A 164 -28.29 27.46 6.82
CA LEU A 164 -29.43 26.68 7.31
C LEU A 164 -29.58 26.84 8.82
N TRP A 165 -28.49 26.68 9.58
CA TRP A 165 -28.48 26.86 11.02
C TRP A 165 -28.90 28.28 11.43
N LEU A 166 -28.35 29.31 10.78
CA LEU A 166 -28.72 30.71 11.02
C LEU A 166 -30.21 30.95 10.77
N ARG A 167 -30.74 30.44 9.65
CA ARG A 167 -32.15 30.58 9.30
C ARG A 167 -33.07 29.88 10.29
N ILE A 168 -32.70 28.68 10.74
CA ILE A 168 -33.42 27.93 11.78
C ILE A 168 -33.39 28.72 13.10
N ARG A 169 -32.23 29.22 13.52
CA ARG A 169 -32.07 30.00 14.75
C ARG A 169 -32.89 31.28 14.74
N GLN A 170 -32.84 32.05 13.65
CA GLN A 170 -33.67 33.25 13.48
C GLN A 170 -35.16 32.93 13.59
N ASN A 171 -35.58 31.85 12.93
CA ASN A 171 -36.95 31.36 12.98
C ASN A 171 -37.39 30.97 14.40
N TYR A 172 -36.56 30.24 15.14
CA TYR A 172 -36.84 29.85 16.53
C TYR A 172 -36.85 31.03 17.51
N LEU A 173 -35.97 32.01 17.31
CA LEU A 173 -35.88 33.18 18.19
C LEU A 173 -36.87 34.29 17.82
N SER A 174 -37.63 34.14 16.73
CA SER A 174 -38.61 35.14 16.30
C SER A 174 -39.60 35.45 17.44
N PRO A 175 -39.92 36.73 17.68
CA PRO A 175 -40.79 37.15 18.79
C PRO A 175 -42.14 36.42 18.77
N LYS A 176 -42.70 36.21 17.58
CA LYS A 176 -43.97 35.49 17.39
C LYS A 176 -43.90 34.04 17.87
N ARG A 177 -42.88 33.27 17.48
CA ARG A 177 -42.73 31.87 17.94
C ARG A 177 -42.33 31.78 19.41
N LYS A 178 -41.56 32.73 19.93
CA LYS A 178 -41.27 32.84 21.36
C LYS A 178 -42.55 33.07 22.17
N LEU A 179 -43.39 34.02 21.75
CA LEU A 179 -44.66 34.33 22.40
C LEU A 179 -45.61 33.12 22.35
N GLN A 180 -45.76 32.50 21.18
CA GLN A 180 -46.59 31.30 21.01
C GLN A 180 -46.11 30.14 21.91
N ARG A 181 -44.79 29.95 22.02
CA ARG A 181 -44.22 28.94 22.93
C ARG A 181 -44.42 29.30 24.40
N ALA A 182 -44.34 30.58 24.76
CA ALA A 182 -44.62 31.04 26.12
C ALA A 182 -46.10 30.88 26.49
N LEU A 183 -47.01 31.06 25.52
CA LEU A 183 -48.43 30.77 25.65
C LEU A 183 -48.67 29.26 25.84
N GLU A 184 -48.17 28.40 24.95
CA GLU A 184 -48.32 26.94 25.05
C GLU A 184 -47.74 26.36 26.36
N LYS A 185 -46.62 26.91 26.81
CA LYS A 185 -45.95 26.47 28.06
C LYS A 185 -46.43 27.19 29.31
N HIS A 186 -47.45 28.04 29.23
CA HIS A 186 -48.00 28.79 30.36
C HIS A 186 -46.93 29.60 31.13
N GLN A 187 -45.98 30.22 30.41
CA GLN A 187 -44.88 30.99 30.98
C GLN A 187 -45.17 32.49 31.09
N LEU A 188 -46.40 32.93 30.80
CA LEU A 188 -46.80 34.34 30.90
C LEU A 188 -47.15 34.68 32.35
N CYS A 189 -46.53 35.73 32.89
CA CYS A 189 -46.83 36.27 34.22
C CYS A 189 -47.69 37.53 34.10
N LEU A 190 -48.71 37.65 34.95
CA LEU A 190 -49.55 38.83 35.03
C LEU A 190 -49.09 39.71 36.20
N TYR A 191 -48.78 40.98 35.92
CA TYR A 191 -48.44 41.97 36.94
C TYR A 191 -49.61 42.96 37.07
N TYR A 192 -50.07 43.19 38.29
CA TYR A 192 -51.11 44.18 38.58
C TYR A 192 -50.47 45.49 39.03
N GLN A 193 -50.90 46.61 38.45
CA GLN A 193 -50.48 47.95 38.87
C GLN A 193 -51.69 48.69 39.47
N PRO A 194 -51.61 49.14 40.74
CA PRO A 194 -52.71 49.86 41.37
C PRO A 194 -52.85 51.26 40.76
N ILE A 195 -54.09 51.63 40.45
CA ILE A 195 -54.47 53.00 40.09
C ILE A 195 -55.02 53.63 41.36
N ILE A 196 -54.42 54.71 41.82
CA ILE A 196 -54.82 55.45 43.01
C ILE A 196 -55.51 56.72 42.51
N ASP A 197 -56.74 56.97 42.97
CA ASP A 197 -57.48 58.23 42.76
C ASP A 197 -56.92 59.36 43.63
#